data_AF-A0A2V8SWK4-F1
#
_entry.id   AF-A0A2V8SWK4-F1
#
_cell.length_a   1.000
_cell.length_b   1.000
_cell.length_c   1.000
_cell.angle_alpha   90.00
_cell.angle_beta   90.00
_cell.angle_gamma   90.00
#
_symmetry.space_group_name_H-M   'P 1'
#
loop_
_entity.id
_entity.type
_entity.pdbx_description
1 polymer ?
#
loop_
_entity_poly.entity_id
_entity_poly.type
_entity_poly.pdbx_seq_one_letter_code
_entity_poly.pdbx_strand_id
1 'polypeptide(L)'
;MGALLAFAKLFFGKLPWCSLAGGLAGVVTGFVFSLFQIQNPTIILTMPQIVQIAAVLGLVSWLFLLLVIGVWLKYGIKSIALQTFVTAFLTAFFTVYLSNLLNLPYLTVILGLLAGILIGYILCLFCRRYFPGLRG
;
A
#
# COMPACT_ATOMS: atom_id res chain seq x y z
N MET A 1 -21.65 11.49 0.32
CA MET A 1 -20.27 12.03 0.31
C MET A 1 -19.74 12.43 1.69
N GLY A 2 -20.56 12.89 2.66
CA GLY A 2 -20.08 13.31 3.98
C GLY A 2 -19.46 12.21 4.88
N ALA A 3 -20.00 11.00 4.86
CA ALA A 3 -19.50 9.89 5.69
C ALA A 3 -18.07 9.46 5.32
N LEU A 4 -17.74 9.51 4.02
CA LEU A 4 -16.43 9.12 3.49
C LEU A 4 -15.36 10.16 3.86
N LEU A 5 -15.71 11.45 3.84
CA LEU A 5 -14.87 12.55 4.33
C LEU A 5 -14.68 12.51 5.85
N ALA A 6 -15.71 12.12 6.61
CA ALA A 6 -15.60 11.93 8.05
C ALA A 6 -14.70 10.75 8.40
N PHE A 7 -14.86 9.60 7.72
CA PHE A 7 -13.98 8.44 7.87
C PHE A 7 -12.53 8.79 7.52
N ALA A 8 -12.32 9.52 6.41
CA ALA A 8 -11.01 10.00 6.02
C ALA A 8 -10.41 10.94 7.08
N LYS A 9 -11.16 11.90 7.62
CA LYS A 9 -10.65 12.76 8.71
C LYS A 9 -10.34 12.00 9.99
N LEU A 10 -11.14 10.98 10.33
CA LEU A 10 -11.00 10.22 11.57
C LEU A 10 -9.80 9.25 11.51
N PHE A 11 -9.55 8.65 10.34
CA PHE A 11 -8.34 7.87 10.10
C PHE A 11 -7.11 8.76 9.85
N PHE A 12 -7.15 9.66 8.86
CA PHE A 12 -5.98 10.44 8.44
C PHE A 12 -5.61 11.61 9.35
N GLY A 13 -6.45 12.01 10.30
CA GLY A 13 -6.17 13.16 11.19
C GLY A 13 -5.05 12.94 12.21
N LYS A 14 -4.64 11.70 12.48
CA LYS A 14 -3.57 11.35 13.44
C LYS A 14 -2.56 10.31 12.92
N LEU A 15 -2.68 9.88 11.67
CA LEU A 15 -1.80 8.84 11.13
C LEU A 15 -0.44 9.42 10.73
N PRO A 16 0.66 8.73 11.08
CA PRO A 16 1.97 9.14 10.61
C PRO A 16 2.06 9.00 9.08
N TRP A 17 2.86 9.86 8.44
CA TRP A 17 3.05 9.92 6.98
C TRP A 17 3.31 8.55 6.32
N CYS A 18 4.02 7.66 7.00
CA CYS A 18 4.30 6.30 6.53
C CYS A 18 3.04 5.42 6.38
N SER A 19 2.06 5.58 7.27
CA SER A 19 0.80 4.84 7.19
C SER A 19 -0.09 5.38 6.07
N LEU A 20 -0.04 6.69 5.82
CA LEU A 20 -0.71 7.33 4.70
C LEU A 20 -0.13 6.85 3.36
N ALA A 21 1.21 6.79 3.24
CA ALA A 21 1.89 6.23 2.08
C ALA A 21 1.55 4.74 1.85
N GLY A 22 1.56 3.94 2.91
CA GLY A 22 1.17 2.53 2.85
C GLY A 22 -0.29 2.34 2.42
N GLY A 23 -1.21 3.15 2.95
CA GLY A 23 -2.61 3.15 2.55
C GLY A 23 -2.81 3.53 1.08
N LEU A 24 -2.12 4.56 0.59
CA LEU A 24 -2.16 4.94 -0.83
C LEU A 24 -1.65 3.83 -1.74
N ALA A 25 -0.50 3.23 -1.42
CA ALA A 25 -0.01 2.08 -2.16
C ALA A 25 -1.02 0.93 -2.14
N GLY A 26 -1.62 0.63 -0.98
CA GLY A 26 -2.64 -0.41 -0.84
C GLY A 26 -3.90 -0.18 -1.67
N VAL A 27 -4.36 1.07 -1.79
CA VAL A 27 -5.49 1.41 -2.67
C VAL A 27 -5.12 1.25 -4.14
N VAL A 28 -3.94 1.72 -4.55
CA VAL A 28 -3.48 1.61 -5.94
C VAL A 28 -3.31 0.15 -6.32
N THR A 29 -2.64 -0.66 -5.48
CA THR A 29 -2.45 -2.09 -5.75
C THR A 29 -3.77 -2.83 -5.74
N GLY A 30 -4.63 -2.60 -4.75
CA GLY A 30 -5.94 -3.23 -4.64
C GLY A 30 -6.85 -2.89 -5.81
N PHE A 31 -6.83 -1.64 -6.28
CA PHE A 31 -7.62 -1.21 -7.44
C PHE A 31 -7.16 -1.89 -8.73
N VAL A 32 -5.86 -1.86 -9.01
CA VAL A 32 -5.29 -2.50 -10.20
C VAL A 32 -5.51 -4.02 -10.17
N PHE A 33 -5.34 -4.64 -9.00
CA PHE A 33 -5.58 -6.08 -8.83
C PHE A 33 -7.07 -6.44 -8.96
N SER A 34 -7.97 -5.61 -8.45
CA SER A 34 -9.43 -5.80 -8.61
C SER A 34 -9.84 -5.79 -10.08
N LEU A 35 -9.31 -4.84 -10.87
CA LEU A 35 -9.53 -4.80 -12.32
C LEU A 35 -9.05 -6.09 -13.01
N PHE A 36 -7.90 -6.62 -12.57
CA PHE A 36 -7.37 -7.88 -13.08
C PHE A 36 -8.25 -9.09 -12.73
N GLN A 37 -8.81 -9.14 -11.51
CA GLN A 37 -9.74 -10.19 -11.10
C GLN A 37 -11.08 -10.13 -11.84
N ILE A 38 -11.57 -8.94 -12.17
CA ILE A 38 -12.82 -8.79 -12.95
C ILE A 38 -12.65 -9.41 -14.35
N GLN A 39 -11.47 -9.28 -14.95
CA GLN A 39 -11.16 -9.92 -16.25
C GLN A 39 -10.98 -11.44 -16.13
N ASN A 40 -10.59 -11.95 -14.97
CA ASN A 40 -10.22 -13.36 -14.77
C ASN A 40 -10.82 -13.95 -13.47
N PRO A 41 -12.15 -14.07 -13.36
CA PRO A 41 -12.83 -14.38 -12.09
C PRO A 41 -12.61 -15.82 -11.57
N THR A 42 -12.13 -16.74 -12.42
CA THR A 42 -11.97 -18.16 -12.09
C THR A 42 -10.51 -18.58 -11.87
N ILE A 43 -9.55 -17.66 -12.00
CA ILE A 43 -8.14 -18.00 -11.87
C ILE A 43 -7.75 -18.01 -10.40
N ILE A 44 -7.44 -19.20 -9.88
CA ILE A 44 -6.73 -19.36 -8.60
C ILE A 44 -5.25 -19.19 -8.90
N LEU A 45 -4.61 -18.20 -8.29
CA LEU A 45 -3.20 -17.95 -8.53
C LEU A 45 -2.34 -18.89 -7.70
N THR A 46 -1.32 -19.44 -8.34
CA THR A 46 -0.25 -20.18 -7.66
C THR A 46 0.70 -19.20 -6.95
N MET A 47 1.37 -19.64 -5.88
CA MET A 47 2.37 -18.80 -5.17
C MET A 47 3.40 -18.10 -6.06
N PRO A 48 4.02 -18.75 -7.07
CA PRO A 48 4.95 -18.05 -7.96
C PRO A 48 4.28 -16.91 -8.74
N GLN A 49 3.03 -17.08 -9.18
CA GLN A 49 2.28 -16.02 -9.88
C GLN A 49 1.95 -14.87 -8.94
N ILE A 50 1.58 -15.17 -7.69
CA ILE A 50 1.33 -14.14 -6.65
C ILE A 50 2.57 -13.28 -6.45
N VAL A 51 3.75 -13.90 -6.32
CA VAL A 51 5.02 -13.18 -6.13
C VAL A 51 5.35 -12.31 -7.35
N GLN A 52 5.18 -12.83 -8.56
CA GLN A 52 5.42 -12.07 -9.80
C GLN A 52 4.51 -10.85 -9.90
N ILE A 53 3.21 -11.03 -9.68
CA ILE A 53 2.22 -9.96 -9.76
C ILE A 53 2.45 -8.95 -8.64
N ALA A 54 2.66 -9.40 -7.40
CA ALA A 54 3.00 -8.54 -6.29
C ALA A 54 4.28 -7.73 -6.53
N ALA A 55 5.30 -8.32 -7.17
CA ALA A 55 6.52 -7.62 -7.50
C ALA A 55 6.30 -6.49 -8.52
N VAL A 56 5.55 -6.76 -9.59
CA VAL A 56 5.20 -5.75 -10.60
C VAL A 56 4.34 -4.65 -9.99
N LEU A 57 3.27 -5.00 -9.27
CA LEU A 57 2.40 -4.02 -8.60
C LEU A 57 3.13 -3.22 -7.52
N GLY A 58 4.02 -3.87 -6.77
CA GLY A 58 4.85 -3.22 -5.76
C GLY A 58 5.80 -2.20 -6.39
N LEU A 59 6.43 -2.53 -7.51
CA LEU A 59 7.29 -1.60 -8.28
C LEU A 59 6.50 -0.41 -8.82
N VAL A 60 5.33 -0.64 -9.42
CA VAL A 60 4.47 0.43 -9.94
C VAL A 60 4.01 1.35 -8.81
N SER A 61 3.59 0.77 -7.69
CA SER A 61 3.13 1.54 -6.53
C SER A 61 4.27 2.30 -5.86
N TRP A 62 5.47 1.72 -5.84
CA TRP A 62 6.66 2.39 -5.35
C TRP A 62 7.06 3.60 -6.23
N LEU A 63 7.07 3.43 -7.55
CA LEU A 63 7.29 4.53 -8.50
C LEU A 63 6.25 5.63 -8.33
N PHE A 64 4.98 5.24 -8.16
CA PHE A 64 3.89 6.17 -7.90
C PHE A 64 4.10 6.94 -6.58
N LEU A 65 4.45 6.24 -5.49
CA LEU A 65 4.75 6.88 -4.21
C LEU A 65 5.98 7.77 -4.27
N LEU A 66 7.03 7.39 -4.99
CA LEU A 66 8.21 8.23 -5.21
C LEU A 66 7.87 9.51 -5.96
N LEU A 67 6.98 9.44 -6.94
CA LEU A 67 6.53 10.61 -7.68
C LEU A 67 5.67 11.52 -6.78
N VAL A 68 4.68 10.95 -6.08
CA VAL A 68 3.78 11.72 -5.20
C VAL A 68 4.51 12.28 -3.97
N ILE A 69 5.40 11.52 -3.34
CA ILE A 69 6.05 11.95 -2.09
C ILE A 69 7.37 12.67 -2.38
N GLY A 70 8.17 12.17 -3.31
CA GLY A 70 9.45 12.77 -3.66
C GLY A 70 9.29 14.09 -4.41
N VAL A 71 8.44 14.14 -5.43
CA VAL A 71 8.28 15.36 -6.27
C VAL A 71 7.32 16.35 -5.62
N TRP A 72 6.16 15.88 -5.16
CA TRP A 72 5.08 16.76 -4.69
C TRP A 72 5.31 17.30 -3.28
N LEU A 73 5.80 16.47 -2.36
CA LEU A 73 6.09 16.87 -0.97
C LEU A 73 7.56 17.31 -0.77
N LYS A 74 8.38 17.30 -1.83
CA LYS A 74 9.81 17.71 -1.81
C LYS A 74 10.65 17.02 -0.74
N TYR A 75 10.27 15.82 -0.30
CA TYR A 75 11.12 15.05 0.60
C TYR A 75 12.31 14.47 -0.17
N GLY A 76 13.48 14.42 0.46
CA GLY A 76 14.69 13.86 -0.14
C GLY A 76 14.49 12.42 -0.59
N ILE A 77 14.47 12.20 -1.92
CA ILE A 77 14.19 10.90 -2.56
C ILE A 77 15.03 9.77 -1.96
N LYS A 78 16.32 10.02 -1.70
CA LYS A 78 17.26 9.01 -1.18
C LYS A 78 16.87 8.46 0.19
N SER A 79 16.31 9.30 1.07
CA SER A 79 15.97 8.88 2.44
C SER A 79 14.69 8.07 2.52
N ILE A 80 13.77 8.26 1.57
CA ILE A 80 12.42 7.67 1.61
C ILE A 80 12.29 6.51 0.61
N ALA A 81 13.13 6.46 -0.42
CA ALA A 81 13.07 5.44 -1.47
C ALA A 81 13.07 4.01 -0.93
N LEU A 82 13.99 3.67 -0.01
CA LEU A 82 14.09 2.31 0.50
C LEU A 82 12.88 1.93 1.37
N GLN A 83 12.43 2.85 2.23
CA GLN A 83 11.29 2.59 3.11
C GLN A 83 9.97 2.47 2.34
N THR A 84 9.74 3.35 1.36
CA THR A 84 8.59 3.27 0.44
C THR A 84 8.64 2.02 -0.43
N PHE A 85 9.83 1.55 -0.81
CA PHE A 85 9.97 0.30 -1.57
C PHE A 85 9.51 -0.90 -0.75
N VAL A 86 10.03 -1.04 0.46
CA VAL A 86 9.69 -2.17 1.35
C VAL A 86 8.21 -2.15 1.73
N THR A 87 7.66 -0.97 2.06
CA THR A 87 6.23 -0.83 2.37
C THR A 87 5.35 -1.17 1.16
N ALA A 88 5.66 -0.64 -0.04
CA ALA A 88 4.89 -0.92 -1.24
C ALA A 88 4.93 -2.41 -1.62
N PHE A 89 6.10 -3.05 -1.51
CA PHE A 89 6.28 -4.47 -1.83
C PHE A 89 5.53 -5.38 -0.85
N LEU A 90 5.69 -5.16 0.46
CA LEU A 90 4.94 -5.91 1.48
C LEU A 90 3.43 -5.71 1.32
N THR A 91 3.00 -4.47 1.10
CA THR A 91 1.58 -4.16 0.93
C THR A 91 1.01 -4.86 -0.30
N ALA A 92 1.70 -4.80 -1.44
CA ALA A 92 1.30 -5.51 -2.66
C ALA A 92 1.21 -7.03 -2.43
N PHE A 93 2.23 -7.62 -1.81
CA PHE A 93 2.27 -9.05 -1.52
C PHE A 93 1.11 -9.48 -0.63
N PHE A 94 0.90 -8.82 0.51
CA PHE A 94 -0.20 -9.13 1.42
C PHE A 94 -1.56 -8.90 0.78
N THR A 95 -1.72 -7.84 -0.02
CA THR A 95 -2.98 -7.54 -0.70
C THR A 95 -3.34 -8.63 -1.70
N VAL A 96 -2.41 -9.04 -2.57
CA VAL A 96 -2.63 -10.11 -3.55
C VAL A 96 -2.87 -11.45 -2.85
N TYR A 97 -2.07 -11.76 -1.82
CA TYR A 97 -2.20 -13.00 -1.04
C TYR A 97 -3.57 -13.10 -0.34
N LEU A 98 -3.98 -12.07 0.39
CA LEU A 98 -5.29 -12.03 1.06
C LEU A 98 -6.44 -12.08 0.06
N SER A 99 -6.31 -11.36 -1.06
CA SER A 99 -7.34 -11.34 -2.11
C SER A 99 -7.49 -12.71 -2.78
N ASN A 100 -6.39 -13.44 -2.98
CA ASN A 100 -6.43 -14.82 -3.48
C ASN A 100 -7.04 -15.79 -2.46
N LEU A 101 -6.80 -15.58 -1.16
CA LEU A 101 -7.34 -16.42 -0.09
C LEU A 101 -8.85 -16.23 0.10
N LEU A 102 -9.34 -14.99 -0.01
CA LEU A 102 -10.73 -14.62 0.24
C LEU A 102 -11.61 -14.70 -1.01
N ASN A 103 -11.03 -14.64 -2.21
CA ASN A 103 -11.72 -14.74 -3.51
C ASN A 103 -12.91 -13.78 -3.67
N LEU A 104 -12.85 -12.62 -3.01
CA LEU A 104 -13.90 -11.60 -2.98
C LEU A 104 -13.38 -10.31 -3.67
N PRO A 105 -13.63 -10.13 -4.99
CA PRO A 105 -13.03 -9.04 -5.77
C PRO A 105 -13.42 -7.64 -5.27
N TYR A 106 -14.62 -7.50 -4.71
CA TYR A 106 -15.13 -6.24 -4.18
C TYR A 106 -14.46 -5.81 -2.86
N LEU A 107 -13.95 -6.75 -2.07
CA LEU A 107 -13.28 -6.44 -0.80
C LEU A 107 -11.79 -6.14 -0.97
N THR A 108 -11.19 -6.45 -2.13
CA THR A 108 -9.74 -6.32 -2.37
C THR A 108 -9.21 -4.91 -2.14
N VAL A 109 -9.98 -3.87 -2.52
CA VAL A 109 -9.59 -2.47 -2.31
C VAL A 109 -9.60 -2.10 -0.82
N ILE A 110 -10.60 -2.56 -0.06
CA ILE A 110 -10.71 -2.30 1.38
C ILE A 110 -9.62 -3.07 2.14
N LEU A 111 -9.38 -4.32 1.75
CA LEU A 111 -8.32 -5.16 2.29
C LEU A 111 -6.94 -4.58 2.00
N GLY A 112 -6.71 -4.09 0.78
CA GLY A 112 -5.48 -3.43 0.39
C GLY A 112 -5.23 -2.16 1.20
N LEU A 113 -6.26 -1.34 1.39
CA LEU A 113 -6.17 -0.15 2.25
C LEU A 113 -5.86 -0.51 3.71
N LEU A 114 -6.58 -1.48 4.29
CA LEU A 114 -6.35 -1.93 5.67
C LEU A 114 -4.96 -2.52 5.86
N ALA A 115 -4.54 -3.43 4.96
CA ALA A 115 -3.23 -4.03 4.98
C ALA A 115 -2.12 -2.98 4.82
N GLY A 116 -2.30 -2.04 3.88
CA GLY A 116 -1.35 -0.96 3.64
C GLY A 116 -1.21 -0.01 4.82
N ILE A 117 -2.31 0.38 5.47
CA ILE A 117 -2.29 1.21 6.69
C ILE A 117 -1.58 0.46 7.82
N LEU A 118 -1.88 -0.83 8.02
CA LEU A 118 -1.31 -1.67 9.07
C LEU A 118 0.20 -1.85 8.89
N ILE A 119 0.63 -2.26 7.69
CA ILE A 119 2.04 -2.45 7.33
C ILE A 119 2.79 -1.12 7.43
N GLY A 120 2.22 -0.04 6.86
CA GLY A 120 2.82 1.29 6.93
C GLY A 120 2.96 1.80 8.37
N TYR A 121 2.01 1.49 9.25
CA TYR A 121 2.07 1.83 10.68
C TYR A 121 3.18 1.05 11.40
N ILE A 122 3.28 -0.26 11.17
CA ILE A 122 4.33 -1.11 11.76
C ILE A 122 5.72 -0.64 11.32
N LEU A 123 5.91 -0.38 10.02
CA LEU A 123 7.18 0.15 9.52
C LEU A 123 7.48 1.54 10.07
N CYS A 124 6.45 2.38 10.27
CA CYS A 124 6.63 3.69 10.89
C CYS A 124 7.13 3.58 12.34
N LEU A 125 6.55 2.66 13.13
CA LEU A 125 7.00 2.38 14.50
C LEU A 125 8.45 1.89 14.51
N PHE A 126 8.82 1.03 13.56
CA PHE A 126 10.17 0.50 13.43
C PHE A 126 11.17 1.60 13.07
N CYS A 127 10.84 2.45 12.08
CA CYS A 127 11.67 3.58 11.69
C CYS A 127 11.81 4.61 12.81
N ARG A 128 10.75 4.90 13.57
CA ARG A 128 10.84 5.80 14.73
C ARG A 128 11.83 5.28 15.79
N ARG A 129 11.96 3.95 15.91
CA ARG A 129 12.89 3.30 16.86
C ARG A 129 14.33 3.26 16.34
N TYR A 130 14.53 3.09 15.03
CA TYR A 130 15.87 2.97 14.42
C TYR A 130 16.46 4.30 13.92
N PHE A 131 15.63 5.27 13.54
CA PHE A 131 16.06 6.57 12.99
C PHE A 131 15.28 7.73 13.63
N PRO A 132 15.57 8.09 14.90
CA PRO A 132 14.85 9.14 15.63
C PRO A 132 15.03 10.57 15.05
N GLY A 133 15.97 10.77 14.11
CA GLY A 133 16.28 12.05 13.48
C GLY A 133 15.38 12.45 12.29
N LEU A 134 14.59 11.52 11.75
CA LEU A 134 13.62 11.79 10.67
C LEU A 134 12.23 12.08 11.27
N ARG A 135 12.10 13.20 11.99
CA ARG A 135 10.78 13.76 12.34
C ARG A 135 10.32 14.66 11.18
N GLY A 136 9.68 14.05 10.19
CA GLY A 136 8.89 14.73 9.17
C GLY A 136 7.41 14.53 9.44
#